data_AF-X1RI58-F1
#
_entry.id   AF-X1RI58-F1
#
_cell.length_a   1.000
_cell.length_b   1.000
_cell.length_c   1.000
_cell.angle_alpha   90.00
_cell.angle_beta   90.00
_cell.angle_gamma   90.00
#
_symmetry.space_group_name_H-M   'P 1'
#
loop_
_entity.id
_entity.type
_entity.pdbx_description
1 polymer ?
#
loop_
_entity_poly.entity_id
_entity_poly.type
_entity_poly.pdbx_seq_one_letter_code
_entity_poly.pdbx_strand_id
1 'polypeptide(L)' 'KEEVEEKMRTVEPEEERRARYFVEIGGKSFPIKQVLNQTLNLPKLGFTSQDAFIVLEKLGFEITKRN' A
#
# COMPACT_ATOMS: atom_id res chain seq x y z
N LYS A 1 -4.02 -11.06 3.87
CA LYS A 1 -2.95 -10.84 2.88
C LYS A 1 -3.46 -11.12 1.47
N GLU A 2 -3.94 -12.33 1.19
CA GLU A 2 -4.43 -12.76 -0.14
C GLU A 2 -5.48 -11.82 -0.78
N GLU A 3 -6.50 -11.39 -0.02
CA GLU A 3 -7.52 -10.46 -0.53
C GLU A 3 -6.93 -9.11 -1.00
N VAL A 4 -5.90 -8.61 -0.30
CA VAL A 4 -5.20 -7.38 -0.68
C VAL A 4 -4.43 -7.59 -1.98
N GLU A 5 -3.75 -8.72 -2.13
CA GLU A 5 -3.01 -9.05 -3.34
C GLU A 5 -3.94 -9.21 -4.55
N GLU A 6 -5.10 -9.84 -4.37
CA GLU A 6 -6.11 -10.00 -5.41
C GLU A 6 -6.66 -8.66 -5.90
N LYS A 7 -7.06 -7.78 -4.96
CA LYS A 7 -7.58 -6.44 -5.30
C LYS A 7 -6.54 -5.57 -6.00
N MET A 8 -5.26 -5.73 -5.67
CA MET A 8 -4.17 -4.95 -6.26
C MET A 8 -3.67 -5.52 -7.60
N ARG A 9 -4.05 -6.74 -7.99
CA ARG A 9 -3.56 -7.41 -9.21
C ARG A 9 -3.76 -6.60 -10.50
N THR A 10 -4.87 -5.86 -10.60
CA THR A 10 -5.22 -5.04 -11.78
C THR A 10 -4.92 -3.56 -11.58
N VAL A 11 -4.31 -3.18 -10.46
CA VAL A 11 -4.00 -1.79 -10.13
C VAL A 11 -2.56 -1.48 -10.53
N GLU A 12 -2.34 -0.31 -11.14
CA GLU A 12 -0.99 0.18 -11.41
C GLU A 12 -0.46 1.01 -10.23
N PRO A 13 0.81 0.85 -9.85
CA PRO A 13 1.43 1.69 -8.84
C PRO A 13 1.35 3.18 -9.20
N GLU A 14 0.98 3.99 -8.22
CA GLU A 14 1.03 5.44 -8.35
C GLU A 14 2.47 5.94 -8.27
N GLU A 15 2.84 6.83 -9.18
CA GLU A 15 4.13 7.56 -9.14
C GLU A 15 4.08 8.73 -8.15
N GLU A 16 3.77 8.43 -6.89
CA GLU A 16 3.72 9.44 -5.84
C GLU A 16 5.15 9.80 -5.40
N ARG A 17 5.72 10.88 -5.96
CA ARG A 17 7.10 11.36 -5.66
C ARG A 17 7.41 11.56 -4.17
N ARG A 18 6.37 11.74 -3.34
CA ARG A 18 6.50 11.96 -1.88
C ARG A 18 6.33 10.67 -1.06
N ALA A 19 5.92 9.56 -1.69
CA ALA A 19 5.79 8.29 -1.00
C ALA A 19 7.18 7.78 -0.58
N ARG A 20 7.33 7.47 0.70
CA ARG A 20 8.58 6.97 1.29
C ARG A 20 8.54 5.47 1.59
N TYR A 21 7.35 4.89 1.66
CA TYR A 21 7.12 3.52 2.09
C TYR A 21 6.32 2.78 1.05
N PHE A 22 6.79 1.59 0.71
CA PHE A 22 6.26 0.78 -0.36
C PHE A 22 6.11 -0.68 0.07
N VAL A 23 5.19 -1.38 -0.57
CA VAL A 23 5.04 -2.83 -0.46
C VAL A 23 5.13 -3.43 -1.85
N GLU A 24 5.79 -4.58 -1.97
CA GLU A 24 5.80 -5.34 -3.21
C GLU A 24 4.58 -6.28 -3.27
N ILE A 25 3.80 -6.16 -4.34
CA ILE A 25 2.63 -7.01 -4.60
C ILE A 25 2.69 -7.41 -6.08
N GLY A 26 2.73 -8.71 -6.37
CA GLY A 26 2.76 -9.22 -7.75
C GLY A 26 3.94 -8.69 -8.59
N GLY A 27 5.11 -8.47 -7.97
CA GLY A 27 6.31 -7.94 -8.63
C GLY A 27 6.28 -6.42 -8.90
N LYS A 28 5.26 -5.71 -8.39
CA LYS A 28 5.14 -4.25 -8.50
C LYS A 28 5.24 -3.60 -7.13
N SER A 29 5.88 -2.44 -7.06
CA SER A 29 6.08 -1.70 -5.81
C SER A 29 5.04 -0.60 -5.64
N PHE A 30 4.16 -0.74 -4.64
CA PHE A 30 3.05 0.18 -4.40
C PHE A 30 3.27 1.06 -3.17
N PRO A 31 2.99 2.36 -3.23
CA PRO A 31 2.87 3.20 -2.04
C PRO A 31 1.87 2.61 -1.02
N ILE A 32 2.27 2.51 0.25
CA ILE A 32 1.43 1.90 1.30
C ILE A 32 0.04 2.55 1.42
N LYS A 33 -0.06 3.86 1.17
CA LYS A 33 -1.34 4.58 1.21
C LYS A 33 -2.24 4.28 0.01
N GLN A 34 -1.66 3.98 -1.14
CA GLN A 34 -2.43 3.52 -2.30
C GLN A 34 -3.07 2.17 -1.99
N VAL A 35 -2.30 1.24 -1.44
CA VAL A 35 -2.82 -0.11 -1.13
C VAL A 35 -4.04 -0.03 -0.23
N LEU A 36 -4.01 0.77 0.85
CA LEU A 36 -5.19 0.94 1.71
C LEU A 36 -6.36 1.66 1.05
N ASN A 37 -6.08 2.70 0.27
CA ASN A 37 -7.12 3.41 -0.45
C ASN A 37 -7.89 2.48 -1.40
N GLN A 38 -7.18 1.63 -2.13
CA GLN A 38 -7.76 0.70 -3.10
C GLN A 38 -8.45 -0.50 -2.42
N THR A 39 -7.87 -1.03 -1.34
CA THR A 39 -8.39 -2.23 -0.69
C THR A 39 -9.63 -1.97 0.17
N LEU A 40 -9.65 -0.84 0.88
CA LEU A 40 -10.73 -0.45 1.80
C LEU A 40 -11.70 0.59 1.20
N ASN A 41 -11.45 1.06 -0.03
CA ASN A 41 -12.19 2.15 -0.66
C ASN A 41 -12.28 3.41 0.22
N LEU A 42 -11.23 3.67 1.01
CA LEU A 42 -11.14 4.81 1.91
C LEU A 42 -10.36 5.93 1.25
N PRO A 43 -10.82 7.19 1.28
CA PRO A 43 -10.05 8.30 0.74
C PRO A 43 -8.72 8.44 1.50
N LYS A 44 -7.62 8.72 0.78
CA LYS A 44 -6.27 8.90 1.39
C LYS A 44 -6.22 9.99 2.48
N LEU A 45 -7.19 10.90 2.51
CA LEU A 45 -7.34 11.92 3.56
C LEU A 45 -7.85 11.35 4.89
N GLY A 46 -8.51 10.19 4.87
CA GLY A 46 -9.10 9.56 6.05
C GLY A 46 -8.12 8.78 6.92
N PHE A 47 -6.84 8.69 6.53
CA PHE A 47 -5.82 7.95 7.27
C PHE A 47 -4.40 8.47 7.00
N THR A 48 -3.49 8.18 7.92
CA THR A 48 -2.08 8.57 7.86
C THR A 48 -1.23 7.48 7.23
N SER A 49 0.00 7.82 6.84
CA SER A 49 0.98 6.80 6.41
C SER A 49 1.32 5.82 7.52
N GLN A 50 1.23 6.24 8.78
CA GLN A 50 1.48 5.38 9.95
C GLN A 50 0.38 4.35 10.12
N ASP A 51 -0.89 4.75 9.97
CA ASP A 51 -2.02 3.82 9.98
C ASP A 51 -1.82 2.75 8.89
N ALA A 52 -1.39 3.20 7.71
CA ALA A 52 -1.14 2.31 6.60
C ALA A 52 -0.02 1.32 6.84
N PHE A 53 1.07 1.80 7.44
CA PHE A 53 2.20 0.97 7.81
C PHE A 53 1.78 -0.12 8.79
N ILE A 54 1.13 0.26 9.89
CA ILE A 54 0.72 -0.68 10.96
C ILE A 54 -0.25 -1.73 10.42
N VAL A 55 -1.24 -1.33 9.60
CA VAL A 55 -2.21 -2.28 9.05
C VAL A 55 -1.53 -3.28 8.11
N LEU A 56 -0.71 -2.82 7.18
CA LEU A 56 -0.05 -3.71 6.21
C LEU A 56 0.99 -4.62 6.88
N GLU A 57 1.75 -4.10 7.84
CA GLU A 57 2.71 -4.89 8.63
C GLU A 57 1.98 -6.01 9.40
N LYS A 58 0.86 -5.69 10.08
CA LYS A 58 0.04 -6.69 10.80
C LYS A 58 -0.58 -7.73 9.87
N LEU A 59 -0.82 -7.38 8.60
CA LEU A 59 -1.28 -8.32 7.58
C LEU A 59 -0.16 -9.19 7.00
N GLY A 60 1.09 -9.02 7.44
CA GLY A 60 2.25 -9.80 7.01
C GLY A 60 2.86 -9.32 5.70
N PHE A 61 2.68 -8.04 5.35
CA PHE A 61 3.41 -7.41 4.25
C PHE A 61 4.76 -6.88 4.71
N GLU A 62 5.77 -7.06 3.86
CA GLU A 62 7.08 -6.46 4.06
C GLU A 62 7.09 -5.05 3.46
N ILE A 63 7.45 -4.07 4.29
CA ILE A 63 7.44 -2.66 3.90
C ILE A 63 8.88 -2.20 3.69
N THR A 64 9.15 -1.70 2.48
CA THR A 64 10.44 -1.13 2.12
C THR A 64 10.39 0.39 2.19
N LYS A 65 11.48 1.00 2.66
CA LYS A 65 11.64 2.45 2.66
C LYS A 65 12.49 2.86 1.47
N ARG A 66 12.00 3.82 0.67
CA ARG A 66 12.79 4.47 -0.38
C ARG A 66 13.31 5.82 0.14
N ASN A 67 14.61 6.04 0.00
CA ASN A 67 15.28 7.29 0.35
C ASN A 67 15.09 8.34 -0.75
#